data_AF-A0A0G1HY03-F1
#
_entry.id   AF-A0A0G1HY03-F1
#
_cell.length_a   1.000
_cell.length_b   1.000
_cell.length_c   1.000
_cell.angle_alpha   90.00
_cell.angle_beta   90.00
_cell.angle_gamma   90.00
#
_symmetry.space_group_name_H-M   'P 1'
#
loop_
_entity.id
_entity.type
_entity.pdbx_description
1 polymer ?
#
loop_
_entity_poly.entity_id
_entity_poly.type
_entity_poly.pdbx_seq_one_letter_code
_entity_poly.pdbx_strand_id
1 'polypeptide(L)'
;VDDLSTWYLRRSRERMKEEDIGAKQTLYYVLKNLAKILAPFAPFVAEEIWLKLKNEEDTESVHLASWPKIKKRLGFFAFLKFGLGKKEKVIDKMKTVRSIVTLGLEARQKVGIKVRQPLNLLKIVAEGLSDEYIEIIKSELNVKNVDFILKIKLGITKVTLDTEITPELKQEGDYRELLRSLQDMRKNQGLTPSDIVTLSVETSDAGKKLIRKFENEIKKTVLVSEIRFENNSGDEIKIDELLFKVKMV
;
A
#
# COMPACT_ATOMS: atom_id res chain seq x y z
N VAL A 1 9.52 -4.70 13.61
CA VAL A 1 9.90 -4.00 12.37
C VAL A 1 8.85 -4.20 11.29
N ASP A 2 8.36 -5.43 11.12
CA ASP A 2 7.36 -5.80 10.10
C ASP A 2 6.08 -4.96 10.16
N ASP A 3 5.49 -4.77 11.34
CA ASP A 3 4.24 -4.00 11.47
C ASP A 3 4.33 -2.56 10.97
N LEU A 4 5.40 -1.86 11.38
CA LEU A 4 5.60 -0.47 11.02
C LEU A 4 6.00 -0.33 9.55
N SER A 5 6.95 -1.15 9.10
CA SER A 5 7.52 -1.04 7.75
C SER A 5 6.60 -1.60 6.67
N THR A 6 6.23 -2.88 6.76
CA THR A 6 5.55 -3.59 5.66
C THR A 6 4.06 -3.27 5.55
N TRP A 7 3.42 -2.91 6.67
CA TRP A 7 1.99 -2.62 6.73
C TRP A 7 1.70 -1.14 6.90
N TYR A 8 2.18 -0.52 7.98
CA TYR A 8 1.79 0.86 8.28
C TYR A 8 2.37 1.88 7.29
N LEU A 9 3.69 1.89 7.07
CA LEU A 9 4.36 2.86 6.21
C LEU A 9 3.95 2.71 4.74
N ARG A 10 3.90 1.48 4.23
CA ARG A 10 3.47 1.20 2.85
C ARG A 10 2.06 1.73 2.59
N ARG A 11 1.12 1.47 3.51
CA ARG A 11 -0.28 1.91 3.38
C ARG A 11 -0.46 3.41 3.62
N SER A 12 0.32 3.99 4.53
CA SER A 12 0.18 5.40 4.91
C SER A 12 0.97 6.35 4.01
N ARG A 13 1.71 5.85 3.01
CA ARG A 13 2.58 6.67 2.16
C ARG A 13 1.82 7.76 1.43
N GLU A 14 0.69 7.43 0.80
CA GLU A 14 -0.12 8.43 0.09
C GLU A 14 -0.75 9.43 1.06
N ARG A 15 -1.25 8.96 2.22
CA ARG A 15 -1.76 9.85 3.28
C ARG A 15 -0.70 10.85 3.78
N MET A 16 0.55 10.41 3.86
CA MET A 16 1.67 11.29 4.26
C MET A 16 2.00 12.34 3.17
N LYS A 17 1.83 12.00 1.88
CA LYS A 17 1.96 12.97 0.77
C LYS A 17 0.81 13.97 0.76
N GLU A 18 -0.39 13.52 1.08
CA GLU A 18 -1.62 14.34 1.18
C GLU A 18 -1.71 15.17 2.48
N GLU A 19 -0.59 15.33 3.19
CA GLU A 19 -0.48 16.10 4.43
C GLU A 19 -1.40 15.68 5.60
N ASP A 20 -1.79 14.40 5.67
CA ASP A 20 -2.55 13.86 6.80
C ASP A 20 -1.77 13.99 8.12
N ILE A 21 -2.20 14.96 8.95
CA ILE A 21 -1.60 15.27 10.25
C ILE A 21 -1.62 14.04 11.17
N GLY A 22 -2.71 13.27 11.16
CA GLY A 22 -2.87 12.11 12.04
C GLY A 22 -1.90 10.99 11.69
N ALA A 23 -1.69 10.73 10.40
CA ALA A 23 -0.74 9.72 9.94
C ALA A 23 0.71 10.11 10.28
N LYS A 24 1.06 11.39 10.07
CA LYS A 24 2.39 11.95 10.40
C LYS A 24 2.65 11.94 11.91
N GLN A 25 1.69 12.39 12.73
CA GLN A 25 1.79 12.36 14.19
C GLN A 25 1.94 10.95 14.75
N THR A 26 1.20 9.99 14.20
CA THR A 26 1.30 8.58 14.62
C THR A 26 2.69 8.02 14.28
N LEU A 27 3.19 8.27 13.07
CA LEU A 27 4.55 7.85 12.69
C LEU A 27 5.62 8.50 13.58
N TYR A 28 5.51 9.82 13.79
CA TYR A 28 6.38 10.58 14.67
C TYR A 28 6.42 9.96 16.08
N TYR A 29 5.26 9.71 16.67
CA TYR A 29 5.15 9.08 17.99
C TYR A 29 5.82 7.71 18.04
N VAL A 30 5.59 6.86 17.03
CA VAL A 30 6.18 5.51 17.00
C VAL A 30 7.70 5.57 16.85
N LEU A 31 8.23 6.38 15.93
CA LEU A 31 9.67 6.50 15.70
C LEU A 31 10.40 7.06 16.93
N LYS A 32 9.81 8.06 17.59
CA LYS A 32 10.38 8.65 18.81
C LYS A 32 10.45 7.65 19.98
N ASN A 33 9.42 6.82 20.16
CA ASN A 33 9.47 5.76 21.17
C ASN A 33 10.39 4.60 20.76
N LEU A 34 10.47 4.28 19.47
CA LEU A 34 11.41 3.30 18.95
C LEU A 34 12.86 3.72 19.23
N ALA A 35 13.22 4.98 18.99
CA ALA A 35 14.55 5.51 19.30
C ALA A 35 14.92 5.28 20.78
N LYS A 36 14.02 5.58 21.70
CA LYS A 36 14.23 5.35 23.15
C LYS A 36 14.45 3.87 23.49
N ILE A 37 13.68 2.97 22.87
CA ILE A 37 13.81 1.51 23.10
C ILE A 37 15.08 0.97 22.47
N LEU A 38 15.50 1.53 21.33
CA LEU A 38 16.65 1.11 20.56
C LEU A 38 17.97 1.60 21.18
N ALA A 39 17.96 2.69 21.95
CA ALA A 39 19.14 3.36 22.51
C ALA A 39 20.13 2.42 23.24
N PRO A 40 19.71 1.41 24.03
CA PRO A 40 20.65 0.47 24.66
C PRO A 40 21.33 -0.51 23.69
N PHE A 41 20.76 -0.73 22.50
CA PHE A 41 21.21 -1.76 21.56
C PHE A 41 21.92 -1.16 20.33
N ALA A 42 21.45 -0.03 19.85
CA ALA A 42 22.04 0.69 18.71
C ALA A 42 22.08 2.19 19.01
N PRO A 43 23.00 2.65 19.90
CA PRO A 43 23.02 4.01 20.43
C PRO A 43 23.14 5.07 19.34
N PHE A 44 24.04 4.89 18.37
CA PHE A 44 24.24 5.86 17.28
C PHE A 44 23.02 5.98 16.36
N VAL A 45 22.37 4.86 16.04
CA VAL A 45 21.17 4.85 15.19
C VAL A 45 19.99 5.48 15.94
N ALA A 46 19.83 5.14 17.22
CA ALA A 46 18.81 5.74 18.07
C ALA A 46 19.00 7.25 18.22
N GLU A 47 20.24 7.71 18.40
CA GLU A 47 20.59 9.12 18.49
C GLU A 47 20.31 9.85 17.18
N GLU A 48 20.68 9.28 16.03
CA GLU A 48 20.39 9.88 14.72
C GLU A 48 18.89 10.07 14.50
N ILE A 49 18.07 9.06 14.84
CA ILE A 49 16.61 9.14 14.75
C ILE A 49 16.07 10.22 15.71
N TRP A 50 16.58 10.27 16.94
CA TRP A 50 16.15 11.22 17.96
C TRP A 50 16.45 12.66 17.55
N LEU A 51 17.68 12.95 17.11
CA LEU A 51 18.09 14.30 16.69
C LEU A 51 17.29 14.82 15.50
N LYS A 52 16.84 13.95 14.60
CA LYS A 52 15.97 14.31 13.47
C LYS A 52 14.52 14.57 13.87
N LEU A 53 14.08 14.09 15.03
CA LEU A 53 12.68 14.15 15.48
C LEU A 53 12.47 14.99 16.75
N LYS A 54 13.53 15.41 17.43
CA LYS A 54 13.41 16.17 18.68
C LYS A 54 12.82 17.55 18.43
N ASN A 55 12.02 18.00 19.38
CA ASN A 55 11.51 19.36 19.47
C ASN A 55 12.23 20.10 20.60
N GLU A 56 11.94 21.38 20.80
CA GLU A 56 12.53 22.21 21.87
C GLU A 56 12.26 21.68 23.28
N GLU A 57 11.17 20.94 23.48
CA GLU A 57 10.79 20.33 24.77
C GLU A 57 11.52 19.00 25.07
N ASP A 58 12.24 18.45 24.10
CA ASP A 58 12.93 17.17 24.25
C ASP A 58 14.34 17.33 24.80
N THR A 59 14.85 16.26 25.40
CA THR A 59 16.26 16.18 25.80
C THR A 59 17.19 16.24 24.60
N GLU A 60 18.39 16.79 24.81
CA GLU A 60 19.37 17.00 23.75
C GLU A 60 19.76 15.71 23.02
N SER A 61 19.82 14.60 23.77
CA SER A 61 20.13 13.24 23.30
C SER A 61 19.06 12.24 23.76
N VAL A 62 18.92 11.14 23.00
CA VAL A 62 18.05 10.02 23.36
C VAL A 62 18.49 9.34 24.66
N HIS A 63 19.78 9.40 24.98
CA HIS A 63 20.36 8.76 26.16
C HIS A 63 20.01 9.48 27.47
N LEU A 64 19.60 10.75 27.37
CA LEU A 64 19.06 11.53 28.48
C LEU A 64 17.54 11.40 28.59
N ALA A 65 16.89 10.82 27.57
CA ALA A 65 15.45 10.72 27.54
C ALA A 65 14.97 9.66 28.53
N SER A 66 13.89 9.97 29.25
CA SER A 66 13.22 8.98 30.08
C SER A 66 12.64 7.83 29.24
N TRP A 67 12.76 6.62 29.77
CA TRP A 67 12.16 5.41 29.22
C TRP A 67 10.68 5.63 28.87
N PRO A 68 10.17 5.08 27.75
CA PRO A 68 8.77 5.21 27.38
C PRO A 68 7.85 4.78 28.51
N LYS A 69 7.10 5.74 29.07
CA LYS A 69 6.09 5.44 30.07
C LYS A 69 4.88 4.84 29.36
N ILE A 70 4.66 3.55 29.55
CA ILE A 70 3.36 2.94 29.24
C ILE A 70 2.36 3.61 30.17
N LYS A 71 1.42 4.38 29.63
CA LYS A 71 0.25 4.82 30.39
C LYS A 71 -0.53 3.55 30.75
N LYS A 72 -0.19 2.90 31.87
CA LYS A 72 -1.08 1.93 32.54
C LYS A 72 -2.35 2.73 32.83
N ARG A 73 -3.39 2.48 32.06
CA ARG A 73 -4.58 3.32 32.07
C ARG A 73 -5.28 3.11 33.41
N LEU A 74 -5.30 4.18 34.20
CA LEU A 74 -5.96 4.30 35.49
C LEU A 74 -7.40 3.77 35.42
N GLY A 75 -7.78 3.04 36.46
CA GLY A 75 -8.95 2.17 36.54
C GLY A 75 -10.31 2.86 36.41
N PHE A 76 -11.31 2.01 36.15
CA PHE A 76 -12.76 2.17 36.34
C PHE A 76 -13.47 3.37 35.66
N PHE A 77 -12.94 4.58 35.66
CA PHE A 77 -13.55 5.76 35.00
C PHE A 77 -13.23 5.85 33.50
N ALA A 78 -12.06 5.38 33.06
CA ALA A 78 -11.76 5.22 31.64
C ALA A 78 -12.55 4.07 30.98
N PHE A 79 -13.00 3.10 31.78
CA PHE A 79 -13.87 1.99 31.38
C PHE A 79 -15.26 2.50 30.99
N LEU A 80 -15.82 3.44 31.75
CA LEU A 80 -17.14 4.02 31.49
C LEU A 80 -17.15 5.09 30.39
N LYS A 81 -16.14 5.98 30.35
CA LYS A 81 -16.18 7.19 29.49
C LYS A 81 -15.60 6.99 28.08
N PHE A 82 -14.76 5.97 27.87
CA PHE A 82 -13.99 5.80 26.63
C PHE A 82 -14.07 4.40 26.00
N GLY A 83 -14.97 3.53 26.46
CA GLY A 83 -15.26 2.25 25.80
C GLY A 83 -14.00 1.47 25.42
N LEU A 84 -13.23 1.03 26.41
CA LEU A 84 -12.01 0.23 26.19
C LEU A 84 -12.26 -1.13 25.53
N GLY A 85 -13.51 -1.52 25.29
CA GLY A 85 -13.82 -2.57 24.34
C GLY A 85 -13.46 -2.24 22.89
N LYS A 86 -13.14 -0.98 22.51
CA LYS A 86 -12.82 -0.62 21.11
C LYS A 86 -11.36 -0.89 20.70
N LYS A 87 -10.36 -0.73 21.59
CA LYS A 87 -8.93 -0.83 21.17
C LYS A 87 -8.42 -2.26 21.03
N GLU A 88 -8.74 -3.18 21.94
CA GLU A 88 -8.49 -4.62 21.76
C GLU A 88 -9.19 -5.13 20.50
N LYS A 89 -10.44 -4.70 20.28
CA LYS A 89 -11.17 -5.00 19.04
C LYS A 89 -10.47 -4.47 17.78
N VAL A 90 -9.77 -3.34 17.81
CA VAL A 90 -9.06 -2.83 16.62
C VAL A 90 -7.87 -3.72 16.26
N ILE A 91 -7.07 -4.14 17.25
CA ILE A 91 -5.93 -5.02 17.02
C ILE A 91 -6.41 -6.38 16.51
N ASP A 92 -7.45 -6.96 17.13
CA ASP A 92 -7.97 -8.27 16.73
C ASP A 92 -8.69 -8.24 15.37
N LYS A 93 -9.41 -7.15 15.08
CA LYS A 93 -9.95 -6.92 13.73
C LYS A 93 -8.83 -6.78 12.71
N MET A 94 -7.75 -6.07 13.03
CA MET A 94 -6.62 -5.94 12.11
C MET A 94 -5.90 -7.27 11.89
N LYS A 95 -5.75 -8.12 12.93
CA LYS A 95 -5.26 -9.50 12.75
C LYS A 95 -6.14 -10.27 11.77
N THR A 96 -7.46 -10.18 11.94
CA THR A 96 -8.44 -10.81 11.05
C THR A 96 -8.28 -10.31 9.61
N VAL A 97 -8.18 -9.00 9.39
CA VAL A 97 -7.94 -8.40 8.07
C VAL A 97 -6.66 -8.93 7.44
N ARG A 98 -5.55 -8.97 8.19
CA ARG A 98 -4.28 -9.47 7.69
C ARG A 98 -4.36 -10.94 7.30
N SER A 99 -4.98 -11.77 8.12
CA SER A 99 -5.19 -13.18 7.82
C SER A 99 -6.05 -13.38 6.57
N ILE A 100 -7.10 -12.57 6.36
CA ILE A 100 -7.89 -12.61 5.11
C ILE A 100 -7.01 -12.25 3.91
N VAL A 101 -6.20 -11.19 4.02
CA VAL A 101 -5.29 -10.78 2.95
C VAL A 101 -4.26 -11.88 2.65
N THR A 102 -3.65 -12.48 3.66
CA THR A 102 -2.70 -13.59 3.47
C THR A 102 -3.36 -14.76 2.73
N LEU A 103 -4.51 -15.24 3.19
CA LEU A 103 -5.25 -16.33 2.54
C LEU A 103 -5.70 -15.97 1.12
N GLY A 104 -6.09 -14.71 0.89
CA GLY A 104 -6.44 -14.21 -0.43
C GLY A 104 -5.23 -14.21 -1.38
N LEU A 105 -4.07 -13.71 -0.94
CA LEU A 105 -2.84 -13.74 -1.73
C LEU A 105 -2.39 -15.16 -2.05
N GLU A 106 -2.49 -16.08 -1.09
CA GLU A 106 -2.23 -17.51 -1.31
C GLU A 106 -3.19 -18.10 -2.36
N ALA A 107 -4.49 -17.78 -2.28
CA ALA A 107 -5.46 -18.22 -3.27
C ALA A 107 -5.14 -17.69 -4.67
N ARG A 108 -4.69 -16.42 -4.80
CA ARG A 108 -4.23 -15.85 -6.06
C ARG A 108 -3.00 -16.59 -6.61
N GLN A 109 -2.03 -16.88 -5.73
CA GLN A 109 -0.81 -17.57 -6.11
C GLN A 109 -1.10 -18.99 -6.62
N LYS A 110 -2.02 -19.72 -5.96
CA LYS A 110 -2.44 -21.08 -6.38
C LYS A 110 -3.04 -21.11 -7.79
N VAL A 111 -3.78 -20.07 -8.17
CA VAL A 111 -4.39 -19.94 -9.51
C VAL A 111 -3.43 -19.25 -10.52
N GLY A 112 -2.31 -18.70 -10.06
CA GLY A 112 -1.34 -18.01 -10.91
C GLY A 112 -1.73 -16.58 -11.32
N ILE A 113 -2.72 -15.97 -10.66
CA ILE A 113 -3.20 -14.62 -11.00
C ILE A 113 -2.39 -13.55 -10.26
N LYS A 114 -1.64 -12.72 -11.00
CA LYS A 114 -0.87 -11.60 -10.43
C LYS A 114 -1.76 -10.64 -9.64
N VAL A 115 -1.28 -10.07 -8.53
CA VAL A 115 -2.05 -9.11 -7.70
C VAL A 115 -2.46 -7.85 -8.48
N ARG A 116 -1.65 -7.44 -9.47
CA ARG A 116 -1.94 -6.27 -10.31
C ARG A 116 -3.18 -6.45 -11.21
N GLN A 117 -3.54 -7.69 -11.54
CA GLN A 117 -4.79 -8.00 -12.22
C GLN A 117 -5.95 -7.76 -11.24
N PRO A 118 -6.84 -6.77 -11.44
CA PRO A 118 -7.99 -6.62 -10.57
C PRO A 118 -8.94 -7.82 -10.76
N LEU A 119 -9.58 -8.23 -9.66
CA LEU A 119 -10.62 -9.24 -9.66
C LEU A 119 -11.96 -8.63 -9.24
N ASN A 120 -13.06 -9.20 -9.70
CA ASN A 120 -14.38 -8.65 -9.43
C ASN A 120 -14.76 -8.80 -7.95
N LEU A 121 -14.67 -10.03 -7.43
CA LEU A 121 -15.26 -10.37 -6.15
C LEU A 121 -14.36 -11.26 -5.29
N LEU A 122 -14.32 -10.94 -4.01
CA LEU A 122 -13.80 -11.80 -2.95
C LEU A 122 -14.96 -12.27 -2.08
N LYS A 123 -15.09 -13.58 -1.91
CA LYS A 123 -16.06 -14.16 -0.98
C LYS A 123 -15.34 -14.64 0.29
N ILE A 124 -15.84 -14.22 1.45
CA ILE A 124 -15.22 -14.51 2.74
C ILE A 124 -16.22 -15.11 3.74
N VAL A 125 -15.70 -16.00 4.59
CA VAL A 125 -16.37 -16.51 5.78
C VAL A 125 -15.56 -16.10 7.00
N ALA A 126 -16.01 -15.04 7.67
CA ALA A 126 -15.31 -14.41 8.79
C ALA A 126 -16.28 -13.58 9.66
N GLU A 127 -15.80 -13.03 10.77
CA GLU A 127 -16.57 -12.05 11.55
C GLU A 127 -16.85 -10.81 10.69
N GLY A 128 -18.04 -10.21 10.85
CA GLY A 128 -18.39 -8.98 10.15
C GLY A 128 -17.42 -7.85 10.46
N LEU A 129 -16.86 -7.24 9.42
CA LEU A 129 -15.97 -6.10 9.51
C LEU A 129 -16.71 -4.81 9.12
N SER A 130 -16.24 -3.67 9.63
CA SER A 130 -16.71 -2.35 9.18
C SER A 130 -16.11 -2.01 7.82
N ASP A 131 -16.75 -1.08 7.10
CA ASP A 131 -16.37 -0.68 5.74
C ASP A 131 -14.91 -0.24 5.63
N GLU A 132 -14.39 0.46 6.64
CA GLU A 132 -12.97 0.85 6.71
C GLU A 132 -12.01 -0.34 6.54
N TYR A 133 -12.31 -1.49 7.16
CA TYR A 133 -11.49 -2.70 7.07
C TYR A 133 -11.69 -3.44 5.74
N ILE A 134 -12.91 -3.38 5.19
CA ILE A 134 -13.21 -3.96 3.88
C ILE A 134 -12.42 -3.21 2.80
N GLU A 135 -12.32 -1.89 2.88
CA GLU A 135 -11.49 -1.09 1.98
C GLU A 135 -10.00 -1.43 2.10
N ILE A 136 -9.52 -1.80 3.31
CA ILE A 136 -8.17 -2.38 3.45
C ILE A 136 -8.06 -3.64 2.60
N ILE A 137 -8.96 -4.60 2.79
CA ILE A 137 -8.92 -5.89 2.09
C ILE A 137 -8.99 -5.70 0.58
N LYS A 138 -9.89 -4.84 0.09
CA LYS A 138 -10.03 -4.51 -1.34
C LYS A 138 -8.74 -3.96 -1.93
N SER A 139 -8.12 -2.98 -1.25
CA SER A 139 -6.88 -2.36 -1.71
C SER A 139 -5.70 -3.33 -1.75
N GLU A 140 -5.59 -4.24 -0.77
CA GLU A 140 -4.48 -5.18 -0.67
C GLU A 140 -4.60 -6.35 -1.65
N LEU A 141 -5.82 -6.88 -1.82
CA LEU A 141 -6.08 -7.99 -2.74
C LEU A 141 -6.40 -7.54 -4.16
N ASN A 142 -6.57 -6.23 -4.38
CA ASN A 142 -7.01 -5.64 -5.64
C ASN A 142 -8.31 -6.29 -6.16
N VAL A 143 -9.34 -6.25 -5.31
CA VAL A 143 -10.68 -6.75 -5.62
C VAL A 143 -11.68 -5.58 -5.60
N LYS A 144 -12.66 -5.59 -6.49
CA LYS A 144 -13.68 -4.52 -6.54
C LYS A 144 -14.68 -4.65 -5.39
N ASN A 145 -15.14 -5.88 -5.14
CA ASN A 145 -16.17 -6.19 -4.15
C ASN A 145 -15.70 -7.26 -3.16
N VAL A 146 -16.26 -7.21 -1.94
CA VAL A 146 -16.02 -8.19 -0.88
C VAL A 146 -17.36 -8.59 -0.28
N ASP A 147 -17.75 -9.85 -0.47
CA ASP A 147 -19.00 -10.39 0.03
C ASP A 147 -18.75 -11.38 1.17
N PHE A 148 -19.53 -11.22 2.24
CA PHE A 148 -19.52 -12.16 3.35
C PHE A 148 -20.56 -13.25 3.09
N ILE A 149 -20.12 -14.47 2.78
CA ILE A 149 -21.02 -15.62 2.61
C ILE A 149 -21.69 -15.96 3.95
N LEU A 150 -20.89 -15.98 5.03
CA LEU A 150 -21.33 -16.29 6.38
C LEU A 150 -20.56 -15.42 7.37
N LYS A 151 -21.30 -14.78 8.28
CA LYS A 151 -20.73 -13.95 9.35
C LYS A 151 -20.65 -14.78 10.63
N ILE A 152 -19.48 -15.36 10.91
CA ILE A 152 -19.25 -16.21 12.09
C ILE A 152 -18.14 -15.65 12.96
N LYS A 153 -18.29 -15.78 14.28
CA LYS A 153 -17.28 -15.35 15.27
C LYS A 153 -16.16 -16.37 15.52
N LEU A 154 -16.16 -17.49 14.81
CA LEU A 154 -15.21 -18.61 14.98
C LEU A 154 -13.90 -18.41 14.20
N GLY A 155 -13.53 -17.16 13.90
CA GLY A 155 -12.35 -16.83 13.09
C GLY A 155 -12.61 -16.93 11.58
N ILE A 156 -11.53 -16.94 10.79
CA ILE A 156 -11.61 -17.02 9.32
C ILE A 156 -11.60 -18.47 8.90
N THR A 157 -12.60 -18.87 8.13
CA THR A 157 -12.77 -20.28 7.77
C THR A 157 -12.52 -20.51 6.29
N LYS A 158 -12.81 -19.52 5.43
CA LYS A 158 -12.64 -19.66 3.99
C LYS A 158 -12.54 -18.31 3.29
N VAL A 159 -11.64 -18.25 2.32
CA VAL A 159 -11.53 -17.16 1.35
C VAL A 159 -11.64 -17.78 -0.04
N THR A 160 -12.45 -17.20 -0.92
CA THR A 160 -12.64 -17.68 -2.29
C THR A 160 -12.68 -16.48 -3.22
N LEU A 161 -11.92 -16.56 -4.31
CA LEU A 161 -11.82 -15.51 -5.30
C LEU A 161 -12.73 -15.85 -6.49
N ASP A 162 -13.39 -14.83 -7.01
CA ASP A 162 -13.93 -14.89 -8.36
C ASP A 162 -12.78 -14.78 -9.35
N THR A 163 -12.56 -15.85 -10.11
CA THR A 163 -11.47 -15.97 -11.08
C THR A 163 -11.88 -15.56 -12.49
N GLU A 164 -13.14 -15.16 -12.69
CA GLU A 164 -13.60 -14.65 -13.98
C GLU A 164 -13.00 -13.25 -14.24
N ILE A 165 -12.24 -13.13 -15.33
CA ILE A 165 -11.60 -11.88 -15.74
C ILE A 165 -12.38 -11.33 -16.93
N THR A 166 -13.20 -10.32 -16.67
CA THR A 166 -13.91 -9.61 -17.75
C THR A 166 -12.92 -8.81 -18.62
N PRO A 167 -13.28 -8.46 -19.86
CA PRO A 167 -12.43 -7.63 -20.73
C PRO A 167 -11.99 -6.31 -20.09
N GLU A 168 -12.85 -5.68 -19.29
CA GLU A 168 -12.55 -4.43 -18.59
C GLU A 168 -11.52 -4.64 -17.49
N LEU A 169 -11.65 -5.72 -16.70
CA LEU A 169 -10.68 -6.08 -15.67
C LEU A 169 -9.33 -6.44 -16.30
N LYS A 170 -9.33 -7.18 -17.42
CA LYS A 170 -8.10 -7.51 -18.16
C LYS A 170 -7.38 -6.23 -18.59
N GLN A 171 -8.08 -5.30 -19.24
CA GLN A 171 -7.51 -4.02 -19.64
C GLN A 171 -6.95 -3.22 -18.46
N GLU A 172 -7.67 -3.17 -17.33
CA GLU A 172 -7.16 -2.49 -16.13
C GLU A 172 -5.91 -3.17 -15.56
N GLY A 173 -5.84 -4.50 -15.60
CA GLY A 173 -4.66 -5.27 -15.22
C GLY A 173 -3.45 -4.99 -16.12
N ASP A 174 -3.65 -5.03 -17.43
CA ASP A 174 -2.63 -4.74 -18.43
C ASP A 174 -2.09 -3.31 -18.26
N TYR A 175 -2.99 -2.35 -18.06
CA TYR A 175 -2.66 -0.97 -17.77
C TYR A 175 -1.80 -0.82 -16.51
N ARG A 176 -2.15 -1.51 -15.42
CA ARG A 176 -1.37 -1.45 -14.16
C ARG A 176 0.01 -2.09 -14.30
N GLU A 177 0.14 -3.16 -15.09
CA GLU A 177 1.43 -3.74 -15.40
C GLU A 177 2.29 -2.80 -16.25
N LEU A 178 1.67 -2.09 -17.20
CA LEU A 178 2.33 -1.07 -18.02
C LEU A 178 2.85 0.07 -17.15
N LEU A 179 1.98 0.65 -16.31
CA LEU A 179 2.38 1.70 -15.37
C LEU A 179 3.58 1.31 -14.52
N ARG A 180 3.56 0.10 -13.96
CA ARG A 180 4.68 -0.38 -13.14
C ARG A 180 5.96 -0.44 -13.95
N SER A 181 5.88 -0.99 -15.16
CA SER A 181 7.04 -1.13 -16.04
C SER A 181 7.61 0.24 -16.41
N LEU A 182 6.75 1.22 -16.72
CA LEU A 182 7.17 2.60 -16.95
C LEU A 182 7.82 3.24 -15.71
N GLN A 183 7.26 3.03 -14.51
CA GLN A 183 7.86 3.53 -13.26
C GLN A 183 9.21 2.89 -12.96
N ASP A 184 9.35 1.59 -13.22
CA ASP A 184 10.60 0.88 -13.03
C ASP A 184 11.64 1.35 -14.05
N MET A 185 11.25 1.62 -15.31
CA MET A 185 12.12 2.28 -16.30
C MET A 185 12.60 3.66 -15.83
N ARG A 186 11.72 4.50 -15.28
CA ARG A 186 12.12 5.81 -14.73
C ARG A 186 13.22 5.69 -13.68
N LYS A 187 13.06 4.73 -12.76
CA LYS A 187 14.06 4.48 -11.70
C LYS A 187 15.37 3.96 -12.29
N ASN A 188 15.31 3.05 -13.26
CA ASN A 188 16.50 2.48 -13.89
C ASN A 188 17.30 3.53 -14.69
N GLN A 189 16.61 4.54 -15.24
CA GLN A 189 17.23 5.68 -15.91
C GLN A 189 17.68 6.79 -14.93
N GLY A 190 17.49 6.60 -13.62
CA GLY A 190 17.91 7.57 -12.61
C GLY A 190 17.07 8.85 -12.55
N LEU A 191 15.87 8.84 -13.16
CA LEU A 191 14.98 10.01 -13.17
C LEU A 191 14.46 10.31 -11.76
N THR A 192 14.46 11.60 -11.42
CA THR A 192 13.95 12.12 -10.16
C THR A 192 12.43 12.32 -10.19
N PRO A 193 11.77 12.48 -9.03
CA PRO A 193 10.34 12.78 -8.95
C PRO A 193 9.92 14.14 -9.54
N SER A 194 10.86 14.99 -9.97
CA SER A 194 10.61 16.27 -10.64
C SER A 194 10.74 16.21 -12.17
N ASP A 195 11.33 15.14 -12.71
CA ASP A 195 11.67 15.09 -14.13
C ASP A 195 10.45 14.76 -14.98
N ILE A 196 10.06 15.69 -15.85
CA ILE A 196 8.99 15.51 -16.82
C ILE A 196 9.59 15.00 -18.12
N VAL A 197 9.08 13.89 -18.63
CA VAL A 197 9.62 13.23 -19.84
C VAL A 197 8.55 13.11 -20.93
N THR A 198 8.99 12.97 -22.18
CA THR A 198 8.15 12.60 -23.31
C THR A 198 8.20 11.09 -23.49
N LEU A 199 7.05 10.45 -23.68
CA LEU A 199 6.95 9.00 -23.84
C LEU A 199 6.70 8.64 -25.30
N SER A 200 7.68 8.00 -25.95
CA SER A 200 7.55 7.43 -27.28
C SER A 200 7.15 5.96 -27.17
N VAL A 201 6.06 5.56 -27.83
CA VAL A 201 5.49 4.20 -27.74
C VAL A 201 5.20 3.62 -29.12
N GLU A 202 5.78 2.47 -29.41
CA GLU A 202 5.47 1.60 -30.55
C GLU A 202 4.70 0.39 -30.02
N THR A 203 3.46 0.20 -30.49
CA THR A 203 2.60 -0.92 -30.08
C THR A 203 1.49 -1.16 -31.11
N SER A 204 0.78 -2.28 -30.97
CA SER A 204 -0.38 -2.64 -31.80
C SER A 204 -1.56 -1.70 -31.59
N ASP A 205 -2.56 -1.72 -32.47
CA ASP A 205 -3.77 -0.88 -32.33
C ASP A 205 -4.54 -1.16 -31.03
N ALA A 206 -4.50 -2.40 -30.54
CA ALA A 206 -5.05 -2.76 -29.23
C ALA A 206 -4.29 -2.05 -28.09
N GLY A 207 -2.95 -2.03 -28.14
CA GLY A 207 -2.12 -1.29 -27.18
C GLY A 207 -2.35 0.22 -27.24
N LYS A 208 -2.52 0.79 -28.44
CA LYS A 208 -2.86 2.22 -28.61
C LYS A 208 -4.20 2.57 -27.96
N LYS A 209 -5.23 1.72 -28.13
CA LYS A 209 -6.54 1.90 -27.49
C LYS A 209 -6.43 1.87 -25.96
N LEU A 210 -5.62 0.95 -25.41
CA LEU A 210 -5.38 0.86 -23.98
C LEU A 210 -4.74 2.14 -23.42
N ILE A 211 -3.66 2.62 -24.06
CA ILE A 211 -2.97 3.83 -23.62
C ILE A 211 -3.88 5.05 -23.69
N ARG A 212 -4.66 5.20 -24.79
CA ARG A 212 -5.62 6.31 -24.93
C ARG A 212 -6.69 6.28 -23.84
N LYS A 213 -7.18 5.09 -23.47
CA LYS A 213 -8.19 4.93 -22.41
C LYS A 213 -7.69 5.42 -21.05
N PHE A 214 -6.41 5.23 -20.73
CA PHE A 214 -5.81 5.58 -19.43
C PHE A 214 -4.80 6.73 -19.50
N GLU A 215 -4.82 7.52 -20.59
CA GLU A 215 -3.78 8.51 -20.90
C GLU A 215 -3.56 9.51 -19.76
N ASN A 216 -4.63 10.06 -19.21
CA ASN A 216 -4.57 11.05 -18.12
C ASN A 216 -3.90 10.49 -16.87
N GLU A 217 -4.19 9.24 -16.52
CA GLU A 217 -3.59 8.59 -15.35
C GLU A 217 -2.11 8.25 -15.62
N ILE A 218 -1.76 7.80 -16.84
CA ILE A 218 -0.36 7.58 -17.23
C ILE A 218 0.44 8.87 -17.10
N LYS A 219 -0.05 9.98 -17.67
CA LYS A 219 0.64 11.29 -17.60
C LYS A 219 0.84 11.75 -16.17
N LYS A 220 -0.20 11.66 -15.33
CA LYS A 220 -0.13 12.08 -13.93
C LYS A 220 0.82 11.21 -13.10
N THR A 221 0.75 9.89 -13.23
CA THR A 221 1.52 8.97 -12.39
C THR A 221 2.97 8.88 -12.85
N VAL A 222 3.23 8.80 -14.16
CA VAL A 222 4.57 8.66 -14.76
C VAL A 222 5.25 10.01 -15.01
N LEU A 223 4.57 11.14 -14.72
CA LEU A 223 5.08 12.50 -14.97
C LEU A 223 5.53 12.66 -16.43
N VAL A 224 4.62 12.34 -17.34
CA VAL A 224 4.83 12.42 -18.78
C VAL A 224 4.07 13.63 -19.33
N SER A 225 4.74 14.50 -20.08
CA SER A 225 4.12 15.65 -20.73
C SER A 225 3.28 15.22 -21.94
N GLU A 226 3.85 14.39 -22.80
CA GLU A 226 3.27 13.97 -24.07
C GLU A 226 3.54 12.49 -24.35
N ILE A 227 2.57 11.79 -24.93
CA ILE A 227 2.70 10.40 -25.40
C ILE A 227 2.64 10.40 -26.93
N ARG A 228 3.73 9.99 -27.58
CA ARG A 228 3.84 9.91 -29.04
C ARG A 228 3.81 8.46 -29.50
N PHE A 229 3.00 8.17 -30.50
CA PHE A 229 2.93 6.84 -31.10
C PHE A 229 3.79 6.79 -32.36
N GLU A 230 5.03 6.35 -32.23
CA GLU A 230 6.03 6.32 -33.29
C GLU A 230 6.95 5.11 -33.13
N ASN A 231 7.57 4.67 -34.23
CA ASN A 231 8.54 3.58 -34.19
C ASN A 231 9.77 4.00 -33.39
N ASN A 232 10.21 3.16 -32.47
CA ASN A 232 11.36 3.45 -31.63
C ASN A 232 12.21 2.20 -31.34
N SER A 233 13.50 2.42 -31.06
CA SER A 233 14.44 1.41 -30.61
C SER A 233 14.53 1.33 -29.08
N GLY A 234 13.41 1.61 -28.40
CA GLY A 234 13.32 1.63 -26.94
C GLY A 234 13.25 0.24 -26.31
N ASP A 235 13.01 0.22 -25.00
CA ASP A 235 12.92 -1.01 -24.22
C ASP A 235 11.61 -1.75 -24.54
N GLU A 236 11.70 -3.07 -24.65
CA GLU A 236 10.55 -3.94 -24.90
C GLU A 236 9.86 -4.35 -23.59
N ILE A 237 8.58 -4.03 -23.49
CA ILE A 237 7.70 -4.39 -22.39
C ILE A 237 6.63 -5.32 -22.94
N LYS A 238 6.68 -6.59 -22.51
CA LYS A 238 5.64 -7.59 -22.83
C LYS A 238 4.62 -7.68 -21.70
N ILE A 239 3.36 -7.43 -22.02
CA ILE A 239 2.22 -7.49 -21.09
C ILE A 239 1.17 -8.40 -21.70
N ASP A 240 1.10 -9.62 -21.18
CA ASP A 240 0.26 -10.68 -21.74
C ASP A 240 0.50 -10.87 -23.25
N GLU A 241 -0.49 -10.57 -24.09
CA GLU A 241 -0.43 -10.64 -25.55
C GLU A 241 0.07 -9.34 -26.20
N LEU A 242 0.19 -8.25 -25.44
CA LEU A 242 0.60 -6.93 -25.94
C LEU A 242 2.10 -6.74 -25.81
N LEU A 243 2.71 -6.21 -26.88
CA LEU A 243 4.10 -5.77 -26.90
C LEU A 243 4.13 -4.23 -27.00
N PHE A 244 4.87 -3.60 -26.10
CA PHE A 244 5.12 -2.17 -26.09
C PHE A 244 6.62 -1.93 -26.20
N LYS A 245 7.06 -1.24 -27.24
CA LYS A 245 8.42 -0.68 -27.32
C LYS A 245 8.36 0.75 -26.87
N VAL A 246 9.07 1.06 -25.79
CA VAL A 246 8.92 2.34 -25.10
C VAL A 246 10.26 3.02 -24.93
N LYS A 247 10.29 4.32 -25.24
CA LYS A 247 11.44 5.18 -24.99
C LYS A 247 11.01 6.44 -24.25
N MET A 248 11.74 6.80 -23.20
CA MET A 248 11.58 8.08 -22.51
C MET A 248 12.63 9.06 -23.05
N VAL A 249 12.20 10.27 -23.40
CA VAL A 249 13.02 11.36 -23.94
C VAL A 249 12.88 12.60 -23.09
#